data_AF-A0A832FTC1-F1
#
_entry.id   AF-A0A832FTC1-F1
#
_cell.length_a   1.000
_cell.length_b   1.000
_cell.length_c   1.000
_cell.angle_alpha   90.00
_cell.angle_beta   90.00
_cell.angle_gamma   90.00
#
_symmetry.space_group_name_H-M   'P 1'
#
loop_
_entity.id
_entity.type
_entity.pdbx_description
1 polymer ?
#
loop_
_entity_poly.entity_id
_entity_poly.type
_entity_poly.pdbx_seq_one_letter_code
_entity_poly.pdbx_strand_id
1 'polypeptide(L)'
;MFEDLAAPVLRRAGELGVKFAEVRFEDTTRELITYVNGRVAALGAQRVRGAGIRVLYNGNFGFASTANLTRESLLQALEEAVSLARALGSGSKTLAELQLKEGRYALPPVKKHPASAELEEKLDLVKRAYAVARSACVS
;
A
#
# COMPACT_ATOMS: atom_id res chain seq x y z
N MET A 1 -13.13 2.54 -5.04
CA MET A 1 -13.12 2.41 -6.51
C MET A 1 -11.85 1.70 -7.01
N PHE A 2 -11.55 0.56 -6.40
CA PHE A 2 -10.69 -0.48 -6.99
C PHE A 2 -11.46 -1.80 -7.11
N GLU A 3 -12.71 -1.83 -6.64
CA GLU A 3 -13.58 -3.00 -6.65
C GLU A 3 -13.77 -3.56 -8.06
N ASP A 4 -13.95 -2.69 -9.06
CA ASP A 4 -14.13 -3.06 -10.46
C ASP A 4 -12.87 -3.72 -11.08
N LEU A 5 -11.69 -3.42 -10.55
CA LEU A 5 -10.43 -4.04 -10.94
C LEU A 5 -10.19 -5.36 -10.18
N ALA A 6 -10.62 -5.45 -8.92
CA ALA A 6 -10.46 -6.63 -8.08
C ALA A 6 -11.37 -7.79 -8.51
N ALA A 7 -12.64 -7.49 -8.82
CA ALA A 7 -13.65 -8.49 -9.12
C ALA A 7 -13.27 -9.48 -10.25
N PRO A 8 -12.78 -9.05 -11.43
CA PRO A 8 -12.36 -9.98 -12.49
C PRO A 8 -11.17 -10.86 -12.08
N VAL A 9 -10.23 -10.31 -11.29
CA VAL A 9 -9.06 -11.06 -10.79
C VAL A 9 -9.50 -12.15 -9.82
N LEU A 10 -10.38 -11.82 -8.86
CA LEU A 10 -10.89 -12.80 -7.91
C LEU A 10 -11.75 -13.89 -8.57
N ARG A 11 -12.56 -13.54 -9.58
CA ARG A 11 -13.27 -14.55 -10.40
C ARG A 11 -12.30 -15.51 -11.08
N ARG A 12 -11.27 -14.98 -11.74
CA ARG A 12 -10.24 -15.79 -12.40
C ARG A 12 -9.49 -16.68 -11.41
N ALA A 13 -9.22 -16.21 -10.20
CA ALA A 13 -8.58 -17.02 -9.16
C ALA A 13 -9.44 -18.23 -8.78
N GLY A 14 -10.77 -18.05 -8.70
CA GLY A 14 -11.72 -19.14 -8.49
C GLY A 14 -11.70 -20.16 -9.63
N GLU A 15 -11.67 -19.72 -10.89
CA GLU A 15 -11.55 -20.60 -12.07
C GLU A 15 -10.24 -21.42 -12.06
N LEU A 16 -9.16 -20.86 -11.50
CA LEU A 16 -7.86 -21.52 -11.38
C LEU A 16 -7.78 -22.54 -10.21
N GLY A 17 -8.89 -22.72 -9.47
CA GLY A 17 -8.99 -23.67 -8.36
C GLY A 17 -8.25 -23.22 -7.09
N VAL A 18 -8.05 -21.91 -6.93
CA VAL A 18 -7.38 -21.34 -5.76
C VAL A 18 -8.34 -21.33 -4.56
N LYS A 19 -7.88 -21.83 -3.40
CA LYS A 19 -8.70 -21.89 -2.18
C LYS A 19 -8.95 -20.50 -1.57
N PHE A 20 -8.01 -19.58 -1.77
CA PHE A 20 -8.12 -18.19 -1.34
C PHE A 20 -7.28 -17.27 -2.22
N ALA A 21 -7.83 -16.10 -2.54
CA ALA A 21 -7.11 -15.03 -3.21
C ALA A 21 -7.43 -13.69 -2.54
N GLU A 22 -6.43 -12.82 -2.48
CA GLU A 22 -6.51 -11.46 -1.98
C GLU A 22 -5.84 -10.54 -2.99
N VAL A 23 -6.47 -9.40 -3.28
CA VAL A 23 -5.89 -8.31 -4.07
C VAL A 23 -5.84 -7.07 -3.19
N ARG A 24 -4.64 -6.57 -2.93
CA ARG A 24 -4.40 -5.37 -2.12
C ARG A 24 -3.89 -4.25 -3.02
N PHE A 25 -4.71 -3.21 -3.19
CA PHE A 25 -4.32 -1.98 -3.89
C PHE A 25 -3.69 -0.99 -2.92
N GLU A 26 -2.68 -0.29 -3.39
CA GLU A 26 -2.03 0.80 -2.68
C GLU A 26 -1.91 2.02 -3.59
N ASP A 27 -2.20 3.19 -3.04
CA ASP A 27 -2.01 4.49 -3.67
C ASP A 27 -1.59 5.49 -2.59
N THR A 28 -0.28 5.70 -2.48
CA THR A 28 0.35 6.45 -1.40
C THR A 28 1.07 7.65 -2.00
N THR A 29 0.69 8.86 -1.57
CA THR A 29 1.46 10.07 -1.85
C THR A 29 2.29 10.44 -0.63
N ARG A 30 3.60 10.61 -0.83
CA ARG A 30 4.56 11.01 0.20
C ARG A 30 5.22 12.31 -0.22
N GLU A 31 5.20 13.28 0.67
CA GLU A 31 5.96 14.52 0.53
C GLU A 31 7.14 14.50 1.50
N LEU A 32 8.29 15.00 1.08
CA LEU A 32 9.51 15.08 1.88
C LEU A 32 10.04 16.50 1.85
N ILE A 33 10.22 17.08 3.04
CA ILE A 33 10.93 18.35 3.25
C ILE A 33 12.11 18.05 4.17
N THR A 34 13.32 18.25 3.67
CA THR A 34 14.56 18.10 4.45
C THR A 34 15.15 19.48 4.71
N TYR A 35 15.31 19.84 5.98
CA TYR A 35 15.83 21.13 6.41
C TYR A 35 17.07 20.94 7.28
N VAL A 36 18.20 21.49 6.85
CA VAL A 36 19.51 21.28 7.47
C VAL A 36 20.23 22.61 7.54
N ASN A 37 20.80 22.94 8.70
CA ASN A 37 21.59 24.17 8.93
C ASN A 37 20.89 25.46 8.48
N GLY A 38 19.59 25.57 8.74
CA GLY A 38 18.83 26.78 8.42
C GLY A 38 18.46 26.94 6.94
N ARG A 39 18.58 25.87 6.12
CA ARG A 39 18.18 25.89 4.71
C ARG A 39 17.44 24.61 4.31
N VAL A 40 16.59 24.72 3.29
CA VAL A 40 15.99 23.55 2.65
C VAL A 40 17.08 22.82 1.88
N ALA A 41 17.37 21.59 2.29
CA ALA A 41 18.35 20.71 1.65
C ALA A 41 17.71 19.83 0.57
N ALA A 42 16.45 19.43 0.76
CA ALA A 42 15.68 18.70 -0.24
C ALA A 42 14.18 19.01 -0.09
N LEU A 43 13.49 19.03 -1.22
CA LEU A 43 12.05 19.12 -1.31
C LEU A 43 11.59 18.21 -2.45
N GLY A 44 10.63 17.33 -2.19
CA GLY A 44 10.10 16.44 -3.21
C GLY A 44 8.79 15.79 -2.82
N ALA A 45 8.09 15.27 -3.83
CA ALA A 45 6.89 14.46 -3.68
C ALA A 45 7.03 13.19 -4.51
N GLN A 46 6.57 12.07 -3.95
CA GLN A 46 6.55 10.77 -4.59
C GLN A 46 5.15 10.19 -4.46
N ARG A 47 4.59 9.68 -5.55
CA ARG A 47 3.38 8.87 -5.53
C ARG A 47 3.74 7.45 -5.91
N VAL A 48 3.36 6.50 -5.05
CA VAL A 48 3.53 5.06 -5.28
C VAL A 48 2.15 4.46 -5.42
N ARG A 49 1.92 3.75 -6.52
CA ARG A 49 0.66 3.08 -6.80
C ARG A 49 0.92 1.68 -7.34
N GLY A 50 0.15 0.71 -6.88
CA GLY A 50 0.29 -0.68 -7.30
C GLY A 50 -0.69 -1.62 -6.63
N ALA A 51 -0.59 -2.89 -6.97
CA ALA A 51 -1.38 -3.96 -6.39
C ALA A 51 -0.51 -5.17 -6.06
N GLY A 52 -0.74 -5.77 -4.90
CA GLY A 52 -0.21 -7.07 -4.53
C GLY A 52 -1.31 -8.13 -4.57
N ILE A 53 -1.00 -9.30 -5.12
CA ILE A 53 -1.92 -10.43 -5.22
C ILE A 53 -1.32 -11.60 -4.45
N ARG A 54 -2.07 -12.11 -3.47
CA ARG A 54 -1.69 -13.28 -2.67
C ARG A 54 -2.70 -14.39 -2.87
N VAL A 55 -2.22 -15.60 -3.08
CA VAL A 55 -3.05 -16.79 -3.30
C VAL A 55 -2.64 -17.92 -2.36
N LEU A 56 -3.61 -18.75 -1.96
CA LEU A 56 -3.37 -20.02 -1.28
C LEU A 56 -3.86 -21.16 -2.19
N TYR A 57 -2.91 -21.93 -2.72
CA TYR A 57 -3.17 -23.07 -3.59
C TYR A 57 -2.51 -24.32 -3.00
N ASN A 58 -3.28 -25.40 -2.84
CA ASN A 58 -2.81 -26.70 -2.31
C ASN A 58 -1.92 -26.59 -1.04
N GLY A 59 -2.29 -25.71 -0.11
CA GLY A 59 -1.55 -25.51 1.15
C GLY A 59 -0.27 -24.67 1.04
N ASN A 60 -0.06 -23.98 -0.09
CA ASN A 60 1.07 -23.10 -0.33
C ASN A 60 0.63 -21.68 -0.70
N PHE A 61 1.34 -20.69 -0.16
CA PHE A 61 1.14 -19.30 -0.54
C PHE A 61 1.98 -18.95 -1.76
N GLY A 62 1.37 -18.23 -2.69
CA GLY A 62 2.05 -17.54 -3.77
C GLY A 62 1.74 -16.06 -3.74
N PHE A 63 2.67 -15.24 -4.21
CA PHE A 63 2.54 -13.80 -4.20
C PHE A 63 3.20 -13.19 -5.44
N ALA A 64 2.55 -12.19 -6.01
CA ALA A 64 3.10 -11.33 -7.05
C ALA A 64 2.55 -9.92 -6.88
N SER A 65 3.21 -8.93 -7.49
CA SER A 65 2.77 -7.54 -7.44
C SER A 65 3.04 -6.82 -8.76
N THR A 66 2.29 -5.75 -9.01
CA THR A 66 2.44 -4.89 -10.18
C THR A 66 2.20 -3.43 -9.84
N ALA A 67 2.94 -2.53 -10.49
CA ALA A 67 2.65 -1.09 -10.46
C ALA A 67 1.66 -0.67 -11.57
N ASN A 68 1.42 -1.54 -12.56
CA ASN A 68 0.47 -1.31 -13.64
C ASN A 68 -0.92 -1.85 -13.24
N LEU A 69 -1.88 -0.96 -13.04
CA LEU A 69 -3.23 -1.29 -12.58
C LEU A 69 -4.23 -1.52 -13.72
N THR A 70 -3.76 -1.88 -14.91
CA THR A 70 -4.61 -2.43 -15.97
C THR A 70 -5.11 -3.82 -15.60
N ARG A 71 -6.28 -4.19 -16.14
CA ARG A 71 -6.88 -5.52 -15.90
C ARG A 71 -5.92 -6.63 -16.32
N GLU A 72 -5.27 -6.46 -17.45
CA GLU A 72 -4.36 -7.42 -18.06
C GLU A 72 -3.15 -7.67 -17.15
N SER A 73 -2.52 -6.60 -16.64
CA SER A 73 -1.37 -6.72 -15.73
C SER A 73 -1.75 -7.36 -14.39
N LEU A 74 -2.96 -7.09 -13.88
CA LEU A 74 -3.45 -7.71 -12.65
C LEU A 74 -3.73 -9.21 -12.85
N LEU A 75 -4.30 -9.60 -13.99
CA LEU A 75 -4.51 -11.01 -14.33
C LEU A 75 -3.17 -11.74 -14.50
N GLN A 76 -2.19 -11.12 -15.13
CA GLN A 76 -0.85 -11.68 -15.25
C GLN A 76 -0.20 -11.88 -13.86
N ALA A 77 -0.26 -10.88 -12.98
CA ALA A 77 0.26 -11.01 -11.62
C ALA A 77 -0.47 -12.13 -10.83
N LEU A 78 -1.77 -12.32 -11.05
CA LEU A 78 -2.48 -13.46 -10.46
C LEU A 78 -1.92 -14.79 -10.97
N GLU A 79 -1.74 -14.94 -12.28
CA GLU A 79 -1.22 -16.18 -12.86
C GLU A 79 0.19 -16.48 -12.36
N GLU A 80 1.05 -15.46 -12.24
CA GLU A 80 2.37 -15.57 -11.63
C GLU A 80 2.29 -16.03 -10.17
N ALA A 81 1.43 -15.42 -9.36
CA ALA A 81 1.24 -15.82 -7.96
C ALA A 81 0.76 -17.28 -7.85
N VAL A 82 -0.17 -17.71 -8.71
CA VAL A 82 -0.65 -19.10 -8.75
C VAL A 82 0.45 -20.06 -9.21
N SER A 83 1.23 -19.69 -10.22
CA SER A 83 2.37 -20.49 -10.69
C SER A 83 3.39 -20.71 -9.57
N LEU A 84 3.73 -19.66 -8.82
CA LEU A 84 4.64 -19.75 -7.68
C LEU A 84 4.08 -20.67 -6.58
N ALA A 85 2.79 -20.57 -6.25
CA ALA A 85 2.18 -21.46 -5.29
C ALA A 85 2.18 -22.94 -5.75
N ARG A 86 1.93 -23.18 -7.05
CA ARG A 86 1.95 -24.52 -7.65
C ARG A 86 3.35 -25.15 -7.67
N ALA A 87 4.38 -24.36 -7.94
CA ALA A 87 5.77 -24.83 -7.98
C ALA A 87 6.26 -25.40 -6.64
N LEU A 88 5.62 -25.02 -5.53
CA LEU A 88 5.91 -25.54 -4.19
C LEU A 88 5.28 -26.92 -3.90
N GLY A 89 4.47 -27.46 -4.81
CA GLY A 89 3.83 -28.77 -4.65
C GLY A 89 2.75 -28.78 -3.57
N SER A 90 2.73 -29.83 -2.75
CA SER A 90 1.77 -29.98 -1.65
C SER A 90 2.28 -29.33 -0.37
N GLY A 91 1.45 -28.49 0.23
CA GLY A 91 1.72 -27.87 1.53
C GLY A 91 0.61 -28.16 2.54
N SER A 92 0.77 -27.64 3.75
CA SER A 92 -0.17 -27.83 4.87
C SER A 92 -0.81 -26.53 5.37
N LYS A 93 -0.53 -25.40 4.72
CA LYS A 93 -1.02 -24.09 5.19
C LYS A 93 -2.51 -23.96 4.95
N THR A 94 -3.22 -23.44 5.95
CA THR A 94 -4.64 -23.14 5.88
C THR A 94 -4.90 -21.73 6.39
N LEU A 95 -6.07 -21.19 6.06
CA LEU A 95 -6.53 -19.95 6.68
C LEU A 95 -7.19 -20.27 8.00
N ALA A 96 -7.04 -19.36 8.96
CA ALA A 96 -7.83 -19.39 10.18
C ALA A 96 -9.31 -19.17 9.83
N GLU A 97 -10.18 -19.94 10.46
CA GLU A 97 -11.62 -19.73 10.38
C GLU A 97 -11.99 -18.49 11.19
N LEU A 98 -12.11 -17.36 10.50
CA LEU A 98 -12.50 -16.09 11.08
C LEU A 98 -13.86 -15.70 10.54
N GLN A 99 -14.74 -15.22 11.44
CA GLN A 99 -15.96 -14.55 10.99
C GLN A 99 -15.59 -13.24 10.32
N LEU A 100 -16.11 -13.03 9.12
CA LEU A 100 -16.00 -11.76 8.39
C LEU A 100 -16.57 -10.66 9.27
N LYS A 101 -15.73 -9.67 9.58
CA LYS A 101 -16.14 -8.46 10.29
C LYS A 101 -15.97 -7.27 9.36
N GLU A 102 -17.07 -6.58 9.10
CA GLU A 102 -17.03 -5.27 8.47
C GLU A 102 -16.74 -4.23 9.54
N GLY A 103 -15.69 -3.44 9.32
CA GLY A 103 -15.32 -2.33 10.18
C GLY A 103 -15.12 -1.09 9.32
N ARG A 104 -15.78 0.00 9.67
CA ARG A 104 -15.48 1.30 9.07
C ARG A 104 -14.45 2.00 9.96
N TYR A 105 -13.24 2.15 9.43
CA TYR A 105 -12.27 3.04 10.05
C TYR A 105 -12.50 4.45 9.50
N ALA A 106 -12.80 5.39 10.39
CA ALA A 106 -12.80 6.81 10.08
C ALA A 106 -11.67 7.46 10.88
N LEU A 107 -10.89 8.31 10.22
CA LEU A 107 -9.99 9.19 10.97
C LEU A 107 -10.85 10.09 11.87
N PRO A 108 -10.38 10.39 13.10
CA PRO A 108 -11.00 11.45 13.89
C PRO A 108 -11.02 12.76 13.08
N PRO A 109 -11.93 13.70 13.38
CA PRO A 109 -12.02 14.96 12.65
C PRO A 109 -10.66 15.65 12.58
N VAL A 110 -10.06 15.68 11.40
CA VAL A 110 -8.78 16.36 11.14
C VAL A 110 -9.08 17.78 10.69
N LYS A 111 -8.50 18.76 11.38
CA LYS A 111 -8.71 20.19 11.09
C LYS A 111 -8.23 20.56 9.67
N LYS A 112 -7.07 20.03 9.26
CA LYS A 112 -6.51 20.20 7.91
C LYS A 112 -5.76 18.93 7.53
N HIS A 113 -6.10 18.34 6.39
CA HIS A 113 -5.39 17.16 5.91
C HIS A 113 -4.01 17.57 5.36
N PRO A 114 -2.92 16.84 5.65
CA PRO A 114 -1.59 17.20 5.15
C PRO A 114 -1.53 17.32 3.62
N ALA A 115 -2.23 16.45 2.90
CA ALA A 115 -2.29 16.52 1.43
C ALA A 115 -3.04 17.76 0.89
N SER A 116 -3.83 18.46 1.71
CA SER A 116 -4.54 19.69 1.33
C SER A 116 -3.92 20.95 1.94
N ALA A 117 -2.77 20.83 2.61
CA ALA A 117 -2.03 21.98 3.11
C ALA A 117 -1.07 22.51 2.04
N GLU A 118 -1.01 23.84 1.93
CA GLU A 118 -0.08 24.52 1.02
C GLU A 118 1.37 24.22 1.41
N LEU A 119 2.24 24.17 0.41
CA LEU A 119 3.66 23.90 0.61
C LEU A 119 4.30 24.91 1.57
N GLU A 120 3.91 26.18 1.48
CA GLU A 120 4.46 27.25 2.32
C GLU A 120 4.17 27.03 3.81
N GLU A 121 2.94 26.62 4.14
CA GLU A 121 2.58 26.27 5.52
C GLU A 121 3.40 25.08 6.06
N LYS A 122 3.66 24.09 5.19
CA LYS A 122 4.49 22.92 5.54
C LYS A 122 5.94 23.33 5.76
N LEU A 123 6.48 24.22 4.93
CA LEU A 123 7.84 24.76 5.10
C LEU A 123 7.97 25.55 6.39
N ASP A 124 6.99 26.39 6.71
CA ASP A 124 7.00 27.18 7.93
C ASP A 124 6.89 26.31 9.18
N LEU A 125 6.13 25.21 9.14
CA LEU A 125 6.13 24.21 10.20
C LEU A 125 7.53 23.63 10.43
N VAL A 126 8.24 23.24 9.37
CA VAL A 126 9.59 22.68 9.47
C VAL A 126 10.61 23.70 9.99
N LYS A 127 10.54 24.96 9.53
CA LYS A 127 11.40 26.04 10.02
C LYS A 127 11.20 26.30 11.52
N ARG A 128 9.94 26.33 11.98
CA ARG A 128 9.62 26.49 13.41
C ARG A 128 10.15 25.32 14.23
N ALA A 129 9.96 24.08 13.77
CA ALA A 129 10.48 22.89 14.44
C ALA A 129 12.01 22.93 14.56
N TYR A 130 12.71 23.34 13.50
CA TYR A 130 14.17 23.52 13.52
C TYR A 130 14.61 24.58 14.53
N ALA A 131 13.94 25.75 14.56
CA ALA A 131 14.28 26.83 15.47
C ALA A 131 14.21 26.39 16.94
N VAL A 132 13.12 25.68 17.32
CA VAL A 132 12.92 25.14 18.67
C VAL A 132 14.00 24.10 19.02
N ALA A 133 14.26 23.17 18.10
CA ALA A 133 15.29 22.14 18.31
C ALA A 133 16.68 22.76 18.49
N ARG A 134 17.02 23.79 17.69
CA ARG A 134 18.31 24.50 17.79
C ARG A 134 18.44 25.23 19.13
N SER A 135 17.40 25.93 19.58
CA SER A 135 17.47 26.67 20.86
C SER A 135 17.67 25.76 22.06
N ALA A 136 17.12 24.55 22.04
CA ALA A 136 17.25 23.57 23.12
C ALA A 136 18.66 22.94 23.23
N CYS A 137 19.49 23.03 22.18
CA CYS A 137 20.87 22.54 22.20
C CYS A 137 21.89 23.61 22.61
N VAL A 138 21.47 24.89 22.71
CA VAL A 138 22.36 26.02 23.02
C VAL A 138 22.14 26.53 24.46
N SER A 139 21.17 25.95 25.17
CA SER A 139 20.93 26.10 26.62
C SER A 139 21.55 24.96 27.41
#